data_AF-A0A2U9IJ36-F1
#
_entry.id   AF-A0A2U9IJ36-F1
#
_cell.length_a   1.000
_cell.length_b   1.000
_cell.length_c   1.000
_cell.angle_alpha   90.00
_cell.angle_beta   90.00
_cell.angle_gamma   90.00
#
_symmetry.space_group_name_H-M   'P 1'
#
loop_
_entity.id
_entity.type
_entity.pdbx_description
1 polymer ?
#
loop_
_entity_poly.entity_id
_entity_poly.type
_entity_poly.pdbx_seq_one_letter_code
_entity_poly.pdbx_strand_id
1 'polypeptide(L)'
;MVPYANRTMSNEIEFMNIILKSGEYLILEGDEDKVSLPIPEGIGVAHTHPGICLFSHKDIETADNTFIKGYVINSVLNPHCISSIFRKGAYTLDDRENLLSLAKSVKKAKTMDSLVSAYKKFSSENLVFEYKNI
;
A
#
# COMPACT_ATOMS: atom_id res chain seq x y z
N MET A 1 14.42 0.28 3.86
CA MET A 1 13.54 1.38 3.39
C MET A 1 13.83 2.74 4.00
N VAL A 2 14.29 2.87 5.25
CA VAL A 2 14.52 4.18 5.91
C VAL A 2 15.35 5.19 5.08
N PRO A 3 16.50 4.82 4.46
CA PRO A 3 17.24 5.79 3.64
C PRO A 3 16.44 6.31 2.44
N TYR A 4 15.62 5.44 1.81
CA TYR A 4 14.76 5.80 0.70
C TYR A 4 13.56 6.64 1.14
N ALA A 5 12.98 6.33 2.30
CA ALA A 5 11.93 7.12 2.91
C ALA A 5 12.41 8.56 3.21
N ASN A 6 13.64 8.72 3.72
CA ASN A 6 14.24 10.04 3.90
C ASN A 6 14.46 10.77 2.56
N ARG A 7 14.88 10.04 1.51
CA ARG A 7 14.99 10.62 0.16
C ARG A 7 13.63 11.12 -0.34
N THR A 8 12.57 10.30 -0.26
CA THR A 8 11.21 10.71 -0.64
C THR A 8 10.75 11.97 0.08
N MET A 9 11.04 12.11 1.38
CA MET A 9 10.71 13.34 2.12
C MET A 9 11.48 14.57 1.64
N SER A 10 12.66 14.40 1.03
CA SER A 10 13.52 15.49 0.57
C SER A 10 13.26 15.93 -0.87
N ASN A 11 12.84 15.00 -1.73
CA ASN A 11 12.75 15.23 -3.18
C ASN A 11 11.47 14.71 -3.83
N GLU A 12 10.51 14.22 -3.04
CA GLU A 12 9.22 13.69 -3.47
C GLU A 12 9.28 12.45 -4.38
N ILE A 13 10.47 11.88 -4.61
CA ILE A 13 10.64 10.65 -5.38
C ILE A 13 10.25 9.45 -4.51
N GLU A 14 9.25 8.69 -4.94
CA GLU A 14 8.81 7.47 -4.27
C GLU A 14 9.67 6.26 -4.65
N PHE A 15 9.81 5.32 -3.71
CA PHE A 15 10.56 4.08 -3.88
C PHE A 15 9.67 2.91 -3.52
N MET A 16 9.71 1.87 -4.34
CA MET A 16 9.03 0.61 -4.09
C MET A 16 10.05 -0.49 -3.78
N ASN A 17 9.79 -1.26 -2.74
CA ASN A 17 10.49 -2.47 -2.39
C ASN A 17 9.56 -3.66 -2.57
N ILE A 18 10.07 -4.69 -3.24
CA ILE A 18 9.39 -5.97 -3.41
C ILE A 18 10.26 -7.06 -2.82
N ILE A 19 9.67 -7.88 -1.95
CA ILE A 19 10.28 -9.09 -1.43
C ILE A 19 9.95 -10.22 -2.41
N LEU A 20 10.96 -10.72 -3.12
CA LEU A 20 10.81 -11.81 -4.07
C LEU A 20 10.64 -13.15 -3.36
N LYS A 21 10.13 -14.16 -4.07
CA LYS A 21 10.02 -15.53 -3.53
C LYS A 21 11.36 -16.14 -3.14
N SER A 22 12.47 -15.68 -3.73
CA SER A 22 13.84 -16.06 -3.36
C SER A 22 14.30 -15.48 -2.01
N GLY A 23 13.57 -14.51 -1.46
CA GLY A 23 13.98 -13.74 -0.29
C GLY A 23 14.84 -12.51 -0.62
N GLU A 24 15.20 -12.32 -1.90
CA GLU A 24 15.88 -11.12 -2.36
C GLU A 24 14.93 -9.92 -2.39
N TYR A 25 15.50 -8.73 -2.31
CA TYR A 25 14.76 -7.47 -2.36
C TYR A 25 15.03 -6.76 -3.67
N LEU A 26 13.96 -6.43 -4.40
CA LEU A 26 14.01 -5.53 -5.54
C LEU A 26 13.61 -4.13 -5.06
N ILE A 27 14.47 -3.13 -5.31
CA ILE A 27 14.16 -1.72 -5.05
C ILE A 27 14.03 -0.99 -6.38
N LEU A 28 12.90 -0.32 -6.55
CA LEU A 28 12.53 0.42 -7.74
C LEU A 28 12.35 1.89 -7.33
N GLU A 29 12.96 2.78 -8.11
CA GLU A 29 12.74 4.22 -8.01
C GLU A 29 11.58 4.58 -8.95
N GLY A 30 10.61 5.33 -8.44
CA GLY A 30 9.52 5.82 -9.27
C GLY A 30 9.91 7.04 -10.08
N ASP A 31 9.21 7.27 -11.19
CA ASP A 31 9.26 8.55 -11.91
C ASP A 31 8.34 9.57 -11.21
N GLU A 32 8.56 10.88 -11.45
CA GLU A 32 7.59 11.93 -11.07
C GLU A 32 6.18 11.51 -11.53
N ASP A 33 5.27 11.32 -10.58
CA ASP A 33 3.84 11.01 -10.74
C ASP A 33 3.41 9.63 -11.31
N LYS A 34 4.28 8.65 -11.57
CA LYS A 34 3.82 7.27 -11.90
C LYS A 34 4.89 6.17 -11.92
N VAL A 35 4.59 5.03 -11.27
CA VAL A 35 5.28 3.76 -11.51
C VAL A 35 4.33 2.79 -12.22
N SER A 36 4.53 2.56 -13.52
CA SER A 36 3.84 1.51 -14.29
C SER A 36 4.81 0.37 -14.59
N LEU A 37 5.24 -0.35 -13.55
CA LEU A 37 6.07 -1.53 -13.71
C LEU A 37 5.22 -2.80 -13.57
N PRO A 38 5.45 -3.84 -14.40
CA PRO A 38 4.85 -5.14 -14.18
C PRO A 38 5.38 -5.67 -12.84
N ILE A 39 4.52 -5.64 -11.81
CA ILE A 39 4.89 -6.16 -10.49
C ILE A 39 5.22 -7.65 -10.64
N PRO A 40 6.48 -8.06 -10.36
CA PRO A 40 6.91 -9.45 -10.47
C PRO A 40 6.16 -10.35 -9.48
N GLU A 41 6.45 -11.64 -9.48
CA GLU A 41 5.99 -12.50 -8.39
C GLU A 41 6.79 -12.23 -7.11
N GLY A 42 6.09 -12.08 -6.00
CA GLY A 42 6.70 -11.77 -4.71
C GLY A 42 5.80 -12.13 -3.53
N ILE A 43 6.31 -11.84 -2.34
CA ILE A 43 5.67 -12.14 -1.06
C ILE A 43 5.08 -10.86 -0.46
N GLY A 44 5.78 -9.74 -0.57
CA GLY A 44 5.36 -8.48 0.01
C GLY A 44 5.86 -7.31 -0.82
N VAL A 45 5.14 -6.20 -0.72
CA VAL A 45 5.54 -4.92 -1.32
C VAL A 45 5.37 -3.80 -0.31
N ALA A 46 6.31 -2.86 -0.33
CA ALA A 46 6.22 -1.64 0.43
C ALA A 46 6.68 -0.47 -0.43
N HIS A 47 6.00 0.66 -0.41
CA HIS A 47 6.49 1.88 -1.07
C HIS A 47 6.46 3.09 -0.17
N THR A 48 7.23 4.12 -0.55
CA THR A 48 7.37 5.34 0.23
C THR A 48 6.40 6.41 -0.25
N HIS A 49 5.85 7.21 0.66
CA HIS A 49 5.03 8.39 0.33
C HIS A 49 5.66 9.68 0.86
N PRO A 50 5.53 10.81 0.15
CA PRO A 50 5.74 12.13 0.73
C PRO A 50 4.55 12.47 1.66
N GLY A 51 4.81 12.84 2.91
CA GLY A 51 3.79 13.35 3.82
C GLY A 51 3.07 12.29 4.69
N ILE A 52 1.92 11.77 4.23
CA ILE A 52 1.09 10.86 5.04
C ILE A 52 1.21 9.40 4.59
N CYS A 53 1.23 8.47 5.54
CA CYS A 53 1.25 7.04 5.25
C CYS A 53 -0.16 6.47 5.15
N LEU A 54 -0.95 6.95 4.20
CA LEU A 54 -2.22 6.34 3.84
C LEU A 54 -2.19 5.98 2.36
N PHE A 55 -2.76 4.82 2.02
CA PHE A 55 -2.84 4.36 0.65
C PHE A 55 -3.72 5.31 -0.17
N SER A 56 -3.23 5.74 -1.33
CA SER A 56 -4.09 6.33 -2.35
C SER A 56 -5.06 5.27 -2.90
N HIS A 57 -6.11 5.70 -3.59
CA HIS A 57 -6.99 4.76 -4.28
C HIS A 57 -6.25 3.89 -5.32
N LYS A 58 -5.16 4.40 -5.91
CA LYS A 58 -4.30 3.66 -6.85
C LYS A 58 -3.44 2.61 -6.15
N ASP A 59 -2.98 2.90 -4.94
CA ASP A 59 -2.25 1.92 -4.14
C ASP A 59 -3.17 0.79 -3.69
N ILE A 60 -4.44 1.08 -3.38
CA ILE A 60 -5.44 0.06 -3.05
C ILE A 60 -5.78 -0.81 -4.26
N GLU A 61 -5.96 -0.21 -5.45
CA GLU A 61 -6.13 -0.95 -6.71
C GLU A 61 -4.91 -1.85 -7.01
N THR A 62 -3.71 -1.36 -6.70
CA THR A 62 -2.48 -2.14 -6.80
C THR A 62 -2.46 -3.28 -5.79
N ALA A 63 -2.88 -3.03 -4.55
CA ALA A 63 -2.98 -4.05 -3.50
C ALA A 63 -3.94 -5.18 -3.89
N ASP A 64 -5.09 -4.89 -4.52
CA ASP A 64 -5.98 -5.93 -5.09
C ASP A 64 -5.20 -6.84 -6.05
N ASN A 65 -4.47 -6.22 -6.99
CA ASN A 65 -3.73 -6.94 -8.01
C ASN A 65 -2.58 -7.80 -7.40
N THR A 66 -1.89 -7.29 -6.38
CA THR A 66 -0.84 -8.06 -5.69
C THR A 66 -1.41 -9.19 -4.85
N PHE A 67 -2.55 -9.00 -4.17
CA PHE A 67 -3.22 -10.07 -3.44
C PHE A 67 -3.71 -11.20 -4.36
N ILE A 68 -4.21 -10.87 -5.55
CA ILE A 68 -4.55 -11.85 -6.61
C ILE A 68 -3.31 -12.66 -7.02
N LYS A 69 -2.15 -11.99 -7.12
CA LYS A 69 -0.86 -12.63 -7.44
C LYS A 69 -0.23 -13.40 -6.27
N GLY A 70 -0.88 -13.42 -5.11
CA GLY A 70 -0.43 -14.19 -3.95
C GLY A 70 0.48 -13.44 -2.96
N TYR A 71 0.64 -12.13 -3.09
CA TYR A 71 1.32 -11.31 -2.07
C TYR A 71 0.56 -11.37 -0.74
N VAL A 72 1.26 -11.34 0.39
CA VAL A 72 0.64 -11.37 1.72
C VAL A 72 0.51 -9.99 2.36
N ILE A 73 1.29 -9.00 1.93
CA ILE A 73 1.32 -7.67 2.52
C ILE A 73 1.63 -6.59 1.49
N ASN A 74 0.93 -5.47 1.62
CA ASN A 74 1.21 -4.19 0.97
C ASN A 74 1.43 -3.15 2.07
N SER A 75 2.46 -2.32 1.97
CA SER A 75 2.74 -1.27 2.95
C SER A 75 3.06 0.07 2.30
N VAL A 76 2.67 1.14 2.96
CA VAL A 76 3.07 2.52 2.63
C VAL A 76 3.77 3.09 3.85
N LEU A 77 4.93 3.72 3.67
CA LEU A 77 5.67 4.27 4.79
C LEU A 77 6.41 5.57 4.46
N ASN A 78 6.81 6.27 5.51
CA ASN A 78 7.85 7.28 5.47
C ASN A 78 8.64 7.21 6.81
N PRO A 79 9.55 8.15 7.12
CA PRO A 79 10.31 8.09 8.37
C PRO A 79 9.47 8.22 9.65
N HIS A 80 8.21 8.67 9.55
CA HIS A 80 7.35 9.01 10.69
C HIS A 80 6.16 8.07 10.88
N CYS A 81 5.78 7.31 9.84
CA CYS A 81 4.63 6.43 9.90
C CYS A 81 4.75 5.23 8.96
N ILE A 82 3.87 4.25 9.19
CA ILE A 82 3.64 3.12 8.30
C ILE A 82 2.15 2.74 8.34
N SER A 83 1.61 2.41 7.18
CA SER A 83 0.37 1.66 7.04
C SER A 83 0.59 0.37 6.31
N SER A 84 -0.13 -0.67 6.70
CA SER A 84 -0.07 -1.97 6.06
C SER A 84 -1.47 -2.52 5.84
N ILE A 85 -1.69 -3.12 4.67
CA ILE A 85 -2.81 -4.03 4.41
C ILE A 85 -2.21 -5.42 4.22
N PHE A 86 -2.62 -6.38 5.05
CA PHE A 86 -2.11 -7.74 4.98
C PHE A 86 -3.20 -8.77 5.13
N ARG A 87 -2.92 -9.97 4.60
CA ARG A 87 -3.85 -11.10 4.67
C ARG A 87 -3.58 -11.93 5.92
N LYS A 88 -4.63 -12.25 6.66
CA LYS A 88 -4.61 -13.28 7.71
C LYS A 88 -5.22 -14.62 7.26
N GLY A 89 -5.68 -14.70 6.01
CA GLY A 89 -6.29 -15.87 5.38
C GLY A 89 -6.24 -15.80 3.85
N ALA A 90 -6.99 -16.66 3.17
CA ALA A 90 -7.09 -16.64 1.72
C ALA A 90 -7.76 -15.34 1.24
N TYR A 91 -7.32 -14.78 0.11
CA TYR A 91 -7.96 -13.60 -0.47
C TYR A 91 -9.21 -14.01 -1.25
N THR A 92 -10.39 -13.68 -0.73
CA THR A 92 -11.68 -14.07 -1.31
C THR A 92 -12.27 -12.97 -2.20
N LEU A 93 -13.35 -13.28 -2.92
CA LEU A 93 -14.10 -12.29 -3.68
C LEU A 93 -14.71 -11.22 -2.77
N ASP A 94 -15.20 -11.59 -1.59
CA ASP A 94 -15.77 -10.65 -0.62
C ASP A 94 -14.69 -9.69 -0.08
N ASP A 95 -13.49 -10.19 0.19
CA ASP A 95 -12.36 -9.35 0.60
C ASP A 95 -12.00 -8.34 -0.51
N ARG A 96 -12.03 -8.78 -1.76
CA ARG A 96 -11.81 -7.93 -2.93
C ARG A 96 -12.87 -6.86 -3.08
N GLU A 97 -14.14 -7.21 -2.94
CA GLU A 97 -15.23 -6.24 -3.01
C GLU A 97 -15.11 -5.17 -1.91
N ASN A 98 -14.78 -5.59 -0.69
CA ASN A 98 -14.53 -4.69 0.43
C ASN A 98 -13.31 -3.77 0.17
N LEU A 99 -12.21 -4.32 -0.35
CA LEU A 99 -11.00 -3.55 -0.67
C LEU A 99 -11.27 -2.52 -1.79
N LEU A 100 -11.98 -2.90 -2.84
CA LEU A 100 -12.35 -1.99 -3.93
C LEU A 100 -13.40 -0.95 -3.51
N SER A 101 -14.27 -1.28 -2.54
CA SER A 101 -15.17 -0.32 -1.91
C SER A 101 -14.40 0.74 -1.10
N LEU A 102 -13.35 0.32 -0.39
CA LEU A 102 -12.41 1.24 0.26
C LEU A 102 -11.72 2.14 -0.78
N ALA A 103 -11.20 1.59 -1.89
CA ALA A 103 -10.59 2.39 -2.96
C ALA A 103 -11.53 3.47 -3.50
N LYS A 104 -12.80 3.11 -3.74
CA LYS A 104 -13.85 4.07 -4.17
C LYS A 104 -14.11 5.16 -3.13
N SER A 105 -14.07 4.81 -1.84
CA SER A 105 -14.31 5.75 -0.74
C SER A 105 -13.13 6.71 -0.56
N VAL A 106 -11.90 6.19 -0.62
CA VAL A 106 -10.65 6.98 -0.63
C VAL A 106 -10.62 7.95 -1.82
N LYS A 107 -11.00 7.49 -3.02
CA LYS A 107 -11.08 8.36 -4.21
C LYS A 107 -12.07 9.53 -4.06
N LYS A 108 -13.14 9.33 -3.29
CA LYS A 108 -14.17 10.36 -3.05
C LYS A 108 -13.84 11.28 -1.87
N ALA A 109 -12.91 10.88 -1.01
CA ALA A 109 -12.52 11.66 0.16
C ALA A 109 -11.84 12.97 -0.28
N LYS A 110 -12.33 14.10 0.24
CA LYS A 110 -11.77 15.44 -0.03
C LYS A 110 -11.12 16.07 1.20
N THR A 111 -11.32 15.47 2.37
CA THR A 111 -10.81 15.95 3.65
C THR A 111 -10.17 14.80 4.42
N MET A 112 -9.26 15.12 5.34
CA MET A 112 -8.61 14.11 6.20
C MET A 112 -9.64 13.31 7.00
N ASP A 113 -10.67 13.97 7.53
CA ASP A 113 -11.73 13.29 8.30
C ASP A 113 -12.51 12.29 7.45
N SER A 114 -12.81 12.63 6.19
CA SER A 114 -13.48 11.72 5.27
C SER A 114 -12.59 10.53 4.90
N LEU A 115 -11.28 10.76 4.79
CA LEU A 115 -10.29 9.72 4.51
C LEU A 115 -10.16 8.75 5.69
N VAL A 116 -9.96 9.26 6.91
CA VAL A 116 -9.92 8.47 8.15
C VAL A 116 -11.22 7.69 8.34
N SER A 117 -12.36 8.30 8.05
CA SER A 117 -13.67 7.64 8.12
C SER A 117 -13.80 6.47 7.14
N ALA A 118 -13.18 6.56 5.95
CA ALA A 118 -13.17 5.47 4.98
C ALA A 118 -12.39 4.26 5.53
N TYR A 119 -11.21 4.48 6.10
CA TYR A 119 -10.41 3.41 6.71
C TYR A 119 -11.04 2.82 7.97
N LYS A 120 -11.66 3.63 8.83
CA LYS A 120 -12.36 3.12 10.02
C LYS A 120 -13.55 2.22 9.68
N LYS A 121 -14.18 2.43 8.52
CA LYS A 121 -15.30 1.62 8.02
C LYS A 121 -14.84 0.39 7.26
N PHE A 122 -13.56 0.31 6.89
CA PHE A 122 -13.03 -0.86 6.20
C PHE A 122 -13.07 -2.06 7.13
N SER A 123 -13.72 -3.11 6.67
CA SER A 123 -13.80 -4.39 7.35
C SER A 123 -13.81 -5.47 6.29
N SER A 124 -13.02 -6.51 6.51
CA SER A 124 -12.94 -7.68 5.66
C SER A 124 -12.59 -8.89 6.53
N GLU A 125 -13.00 -10.07 6.09
CA GLU A 125 -12.74 -11.28 6.86
C GLU A 125 -11.26 -11.60 6.88
N ASN A 126 -10.58 -11.54 5.73
CA ASN A 126 -9.19 -11.98 5.61
C ASN A 126 -8.17 -10.86 5.44
N LEU A 127 -8.60 -9.60 5.28
CA LEU A 127 -7.71 -8.45 5.24
C LEU A 127 -7.72 -7.67 6.54
N VAL A 128 -6.53 -7.26 6.96
CA VAL A 128 -6.32 -6.37 8.10
C VAL A 128 -5.63 -5.11 7.61
N PHE A 129 -6.13 -3.96 8.04
CA PHE A 129 -5.47 -2.67 7.88
C PHE A 129 -4.91 -2.23 9.23
N GLU A 130 -3.64 -1.87 9.26
CA GLU A 130 -2.97 -1.29 10.43
C GLU A 130 -2.27 0.02 10.06
N TYR A 131 -2.33 1.00 10.97
CA TYR A 131 -1.62 2.26 10.90
C TYR A 131 -0.78 2.42 12.17
N LYS A 132 0.47 2.86 12.04
CA LYS A 132 1.38 3.08 13.16
C LYS A 132 2.28 4.30 12.94
N ASN A 133 2.46 5.10 13.99
CA ASN A 133 3.50 6.13 14.05
C ASN A 133 4.84 5.49 14.46
N ILE A 134 5.93 5.94 13.86
CA ILE A 134 7.30 5.44 14.08
C ILE A 134 8.07 6.44 14.95
#